data_AF-A0A444ZGI1-F1
#
_entry.id   AF-A0A444ZGI1-F1
#
_cell.length_a   1.000
_cell.length_b   1.000
_cell.length_c   1.000
_cell.angle_alpha   90.00
_cell.angle_beta   90.00
_cell.angle_gamma   90.00
#
_symmetry.space_group_name_H-M   'P 1'
#
loop_
_entity.id
_entity.type
_entity.pdbx_description
1 polymer ?
#
loop_
_entity_poly.entity_id
_entity_poly.type
_entity_poly.pdbx_seq_one_letter_code
_entity_poly.pdbx_strand_id
1 'polypeptide(L)' 'MESIEKMSNEFFMLPLEEKQKYPMLPGTIQGYGQAFVFSEDQKLDWCNMLALAIEPQHARNPNLWPKKPEKFR' A
#
# COMPACT_ATOMS: atom_id res chain seq x y z
N MET A 1 -11.20 5.27 -14.63
CA MET A 1 -11.25 5.48 -13.16
C MET A 1 -11.81 4.24 -12.47
N GLU A 2 -12.95 3.72 -12.92
CA GLU A 2 -13.59 2.49 -12.40
C GLU A 2 -12.66 1.28 -12.26
N SER A 3 -11.70 1.11 -13.19
CA SER A 3 -10.73 0.00 -13.11
C SER A 3 -9.81 0.10 -11.89
N ILE A 4 -9.36 1.30 -11.51
CA ILE A 4 -8.43 1.49 -10.37
C ILE A 4 -9.17 1.24 -9.05
N GLU A 5 -10.39 1.76 -8.92
CA GLU A 5 -11.23 1.52 -7.76
C GLU A 5 -11.55 0.04 -7.58
N LYS A 6 -11.90 -0.66 -8.68
CA LYS A 6 -12.16 -2.10 -8.65
C LYS A 6 -10.92 -2.89 -8.20
N MET A 7 -9.76 -2.63 -8.79
CA MET A 7 -8.51 -3.33 -8.41
C MET A 7 -8.09 -3.04 -6.97
N SER A 8 -8.30 -1.80 -6.50
CA SER A 8 -8.04 -1.43 -5.10
C SER A 8 -8.96 -2.21 -4.17
N ASN A 9 -10.27 -2.23 -4.45
CA ASN A 9 -11.23 -3.03 -3.66
C ASN A 9 -10.84 -4.52 -3.63
N GLU A 10 -10.54 -5.10 -4.79
CA GLU A 10 -10.11 -6.50 -4.88
C GLU A 10 -8.85 -6.77 -4.05
N PHE A 11 -7.86 -5.88 -4.06
CA PHE A 11 -6.67 -5.99 -3.22
C PHE A 11 -7.00 -5.93 -1.73
N PHE A 12 -7.78 -4.93 -1.27
CA PHE A 12 -8.08 -4.77 0.14
C PHE A 12 -8.98 -5.87 0.71
N MET A 13 -9.76 -6.55 -0.15
CA MET A 13 -10.56 -7.73 0.18
C MET A 13 -9.75 -9.03 0.28
N LEU A 14 -8.47 -9.04 -0.09
CA LEU A 14 -7.59 -10.19 0.13
C LEU A 14 -7.36 -10.45 1.63
N PRO A 15 -6.99 -11.69 2.01
CA PRO A 15 -6.53 -12.01 3.36
C PRO A 15 -5.38 -11.10 3.81
N LEU A 16 -5.26 -10.90 5.12
CA LEU A 16 -4.23 -10.03 5.70
C LEU A 16 -2.83 -10.46 5.28
N GLU A 17 -2.57 -11.77 5.23
CA GLU A 17 -1.29 -12.39 4.88
C GLU A 17 -0.87 -12.06 3.44
N GLU A 18 -1.83 -11.87 2.53
CA GLU A 18 -1.55 -11.46 1.16
C GLU A 18 -1.16 -9.98 1.10
N LYS A 19 -1.81 -9.13 1.90
CA LYS A 19 -1.55 -7.69 1.94
C LYS A 19 -0.23 -7.36 2.65
N GLN A 20 0.10 -8.11 3.70
CA GLN A 20 1.35 -7.98 4.45
C GLN A 20 2.62 -8.35 3.66
N LYS A 21 2.50 -8.96 2.48
CA LYS A 21 3.63 -9.21 1.58
C LYS A 21 4.28 -7.94 1.03
N TYR A 22 3.61 -6.80 1.15
CA TYR A 22 4.08 -5.52 0.65
C TYR A 22 4.27 -4.53 1.81
N PRO A 23 5.10 -4.82 2.82
CA PRO A 23 5.11 -4.04 4.05
C PRO A 23 5.59 -2.60 3.85
N MET A 24 4.96 -1.66 4.53
CA MET A 24 5.50 -0.31 4.72
C MET A 24 6.62 -0.36 5.77
N LEU A 25 7.87 -0.21 5.34
CA LEU A 25 9.02 -0.28 6.24
C LEU A 25 9.20 1.04 7.01
N PRO A 26 9.77 1.01 8.24
CA PRO A 26 10.13 2.22 8.97
C PRO A 26 10.99 3.16 8.13
N GLY A 27 10.62 4.43 8.07
CA GLY A 27 11.31 5.45 7.27
C GLY A 27 10.99 5.46 5.76
N THR A 28 10.13 4.56 5.25
CA THR A 28 9.73 4.54 3.82
C THR A 28 8.26 4.83 3.59
N ILE A 29 7.92 5.78 2.73
CA ILE A 29 6.53 6.16 2.46
C ILE A 29 5.76 5.16 1.56
N GLN A 30 6.38 4.05 1.16
CA GLN A 30 5.79 3.08 0.24
C GLN A 30 5.51 1.76 0.95
N GLY A 31 4.42 1.09 0.55
CA GLY A 31 3.99 -0.19 1.08
C GLY A 31 2.59 -0.15 1.70
N TYR A 32 2.16 -1.31 2.17
CA TYR A 32 0.94 -1.59 2.89
C TYR A 32 1.18 -1.46 4.40
N GLY A 33 0.35 -0.66 5.06
CA GLY A 33 0.42 -0.45 6.49
C GLY A 33 -0.40 0.75 6.94
N GLN A 34 -0.21 1.17 8.19
CA GLN A 34 -0.74 2.43 8.70
C GLN A 34 0.24 3.58 8.42
N ALA A 35 -0.28 4.81 8.48
CA ALA A 35 0.56 5.98 8.43
C ALA A 35 1.57 6.00 9.59
N PHE A 36 2.71 6.67 9.38
CA PHE A 36 3.78 6.77 10.36
C PHE A 36 3.33 7.36 11.69
N VAL A 37 3.88 6.80 12.78
CA VAL A 37 3.79 7.33 14.13
C VAL A 37 5.03 8.18 14.40
N PHE A 38 4.84 9.48 14.61
CA PHE A 38 5.89 10.47 14.87
C PHE A 38 5.98 10.83 16.36
N SER A 39 4.92 10.61 17.14
CA SER A 39 4.87 10.88 18.58
C SER A 39 3.83 10.00 19.29
N GLU A 40 3.95 9.87 20.61
CA GLU A 40 3.00 9.12 21.44
C GLU A 40 1.58 9.74 21.44
N ASP A 41 1.49 11.08 21.34
CA ASP A 41 0.22 11.81 21.34
C ASP A 41 -0.45 11.90 19.95
N GLN A 42 0.14 11.26 18.93
CA GLN A 42 -0.39 11.33 17.58
C GLN A 42 -1.73 10.61 17.47
N LYS A 43 -2.73 11.31 16.93
CA LYS A 43 -4.00 10.71 16.51
C LYS A 43 -3.78 9.95 15.20
N LEU A 44 -4.17 8.69 15.19
CA LEU A 44 -4.04 7.82 14.03
C LEU A 44 -5.38 7.71 13.30
N ASP A 45 -5.31 7.68 11.98
CA ASP A 45 -6.47 7.38 11.15
C ASP A 45 -6.86 5.91 11.33
N TRP A 46 -8.17 5.67 11.40
CA TRP A 46 -8.72 4.32 11.44
C TRP A 46 -8.77 3.72 10.03
N CYS A 47 -7.60 3.53 9.42
CA CYS A 47 -7.49 2.97 8.10
C CYS A 47 -6.18 2.20 7.92
N ASN A 48 -6.14 1.40 6.85
CA ASN A 48 -4.91 0.87 6.28
C ASN A 48 -4.70 1.55 4.93
N MET A 49 -3.44 1.72 4.55
CA MET A 49 -3.04 2.37 3.31
C MET A 49 -2.08 1.46 2.53
N LEU A 50 -2.20 1.49 1.20
CA LEU A 50 -1.16 1.01 0.29
C LEU A 50 -0.64 2.23 -0.48
N ALA A 51 0.60 2.62 -0.22
CA ALA A 51 1.24 3.76 -0.88
C ALA A 51 2.30 3.28 -1.88
N LEU A 52 2.25 3.78 -3.11
CA LEU A 52 3.17 3.40 -4.19
C LEU A 52 3.66 4.65 -4.92
N ALA A 53 4.96 4.74 -5.14
CA ALA A 53 5.50 5.75 -6.03
C ALA A 53 5.22 5.38 -7.49
N ILE A 54 4.70 6.34 -8.26
CA ILE A 54 4.43 6.18 -9.69
C ILE A 54 5.44 6.97 -10.51
N GLU A 55 5.79 8.19 -10.12
CA GLU A 55 6.83 8.99 -10.77
C GLU A 55 7.77 9.63 -9.74
N PRO A 56 9.05 9.85 -10.09
CA PRO A 56 9.73 9.41 -11.32
C PRO A 56 9.94 7.89 -11.39
N GLN A 57 10.19 7.33 -12.58
CA GLN A 57 10.35 5.88 -12.76
C GLN A 57 11.36 5.22 -11.80
N HIS A 58 12.44 5.90 -11.44
CA HIS A 58 13.46 5.39 -10.51
C HIS A 58 12.99 5.30 -9.05
N ALA A 59 11.90 6.00 -8.68
CA ALA A 59 11.31 5.92 -7.35
C ALA A 59 10.37 4.71 -7.18
N ARG A 60 9.96 4.08 -8.29
CA ARG A 60 9.11 2.88 -8.26
C ARG A 60 9.90 1.73 -7.65
N ASN A 61 9.31 1.06 -6.67
CA ASN A 61 9.85 -0.18 -6.12
C ASN A 61 9.02 -1.38 -6.59
N PRO A 62 9.45 -2.14 -7.62
CA PRO A 62 8.66 -3.24 -8.20
C PRO A 62 8.27 -4.34 -7.21
N ASN A 63 9.00 -4.48 -6.10
CA ASN A 63 8.70 -5.48 -5.06
C ASN A 63 7.48 -5.11 -4.22
N LEU A 64 7.08 -3.82 -4.20
CA LEU A 64 5.91 -3.34 -3.48
C LEU A 64 4.64 -3.35 -4.34
N TRP A 65 4.74 -3.62 -5.64
CA TRP A 65 3.58 -3.68 -6.53
C TRP A 65 2.87 -5.03 -6.38
N PRO A 66 1.58 -5.05 -5.96
CA PRO A 66 0.81 -6.26 -5.82
C PRO A 66 0.77 -7.13 -7.08
N LYS A 67 1.00 -8.44 -6.90
CA LYS A 67 0.79 -9.45 -7.96
C LYS A 67 -0.66 -9.92 -8.06
N LYS A 68 -1.47 -9.59 -7.05
CA LYS A 68 -2.89 -9.91 -6.94
C LYS A 68 -3.64 -8.61 -6.58
N PRO A 69 -4.76 -8.29 -7.24
CA PRO A 69 -5.33 -8.95 -8.43
C PRO A 69 -4.37 -8.89 -9.64
N GLU A 70 -4.51 -9.80 -10.62
CA GLU A 70 -3.58 -9.92 -11.76
C GLU A 70 -3.42 -8.63 -12.57
N LYS A 71 -4.44 -7.77 -12.56
CA LYS A 71 -4.46 -6.50 -13.29
C LYS A 71 -3.88 -5.31 -12.51
N PHE A 72 -3.41 -5.52 -11.28
CA PHE A 72 -2.92 -4.41 -10.44
C PHE A 72 -1.66 -3.73 -11.01
N ARG A 73 -0.85 -4.47 -11.77
CA ARG A 73 0.39 -4.00 -12.38
C ARG A 73 0.22 -3.60 -13.84
#